data_AF-A0A2V9QAN9-F1
#
_entry.id   AF-A0A2V9QAN9-F1
#
_cell.length_a   1.000
_cell.length_b   1.000
_cell.length_c   1.000
_cell.angle_alpha   90.00
_cell.angle_beta   90.00
_cell.angle_gamma   90.00
#
_symmetry.space_group_name_H-M   'P 1'
#
loop_
_entity.id
_entity.type
_entity.pdbx_description
1 polymer ?
#
loop_
_entity_poly.entity_id
_entity_poly.type
_entity_poly.pdbx_seq_one_letter_code
_entity_poly.pdbx_strand_id
1 'polypeptide(L)'
;MFYGAKFVVRNALGLDPAGRNLAVFPDDTFIVSYPHSGNTWTRFLLPNLLHPAEPATFLNIERMVPDAEAQSNRYLKNISRPRVIKTHEYFDHRYQNVIYVVRDPRDVVVSYYHFQRKYDHVPDNYPLQSFVQDFVSGSVSNNWGTWAENVGSWIGARLDTPRFLLLRYEDLVSQPSTELQRVCDFLSIAPVPSLIAQT
;
A
#
# COMPACT_ATOMS: atom_id res chain seq x y z
N MET A 1 -24.98 -20.18 13.86
CA MET A 1 -25.01 -19.36 15.10
C MET A 1 -23.63 -19.10 15.72
N PHE A 2 -22.62 -19.97 15.54
CA PHE A 2 -21.28 -19.81 16.14
C PHE A 2 -20.28 -18.89 15.40
N TYR A 3 -20.53 -18.57 14.12
CA TYR A 3 -19.64 -17.70 13.33
C TYR A 3 -19.65 -16.23 13.81
N GLY A 4 -20.81 -15.72 14.24
CA GLY A 4 -20.95 -14.35 14.75
C GLY A 4 -20.20 -14.14 16.06
N ALA A 5 -20.20 -15.13 16.97
CA ALA A 5 -19.51 -15.04 18.25
C ALA A 5 -17.98 -14.99 18.08
N LYS A 6 -17.40 -15.82 17.19
CA LYS A 6 -15.96 -15.77 16.88
C LYS A 6 -15.54 -14.45 16.22
N PHE A 7 -16.37 -13.90 15.33
CA PHE A 7 -16.13 -12.60 14.71
C PHE A 7 -16.16 -11.46 15.75
N VAL A 8 -17.17 -11.43 16.62
CA VAL A 8 -17.30 -10.41 17.67
C VAL A 8 -16.14 -10.49 18.67
N VAL A 9 -15.72 -11.70 19.07
CA VAL A 9 -14.58 -11.88 19.98
C VAL A 9 -13.27 -11.45 19.32
N ARG A 10 -13.03 -11.82 18.05
CA ARG A 10 -11.83 -11.36 17.33
C ARG A 10 -11.82 -9.85 17.15
N ASN A 11 -12.96 -9.24 16.81
CA ASN A 11 -13.09 -7.80 16.67
C ASN A 11 -12.89 -7.05 18.00
N ALA A 12 -13.47 -7.57 19.09
CA ALA A 12 -13.29 -7.00 20.43
C ALA A 12 -11.83 -7.07 20.89
N LEU A 13 -11.14 -8.17 20.56
CA LEU A 13 -9.71 -8.38 20.86
C LEU A 13 -8.76 -7.74 19.83
N GLY A 14 -9.26 -7.14 18.74
CA GLY A 14 -8.43 -6.56 17.68
C GLY A 14 -7.62 -7.59 16.89
N LEU A 15 -8.10 -8.83 16.78
CA LEU A 15 -7.49 -9.94 16.05
C LEU A 15 -8.07 -10.11 14.64
N ASP A 16 -8.85 -9.14 14.18
CA ASP A 16 -9.38 -9.04 12.82
C ASP A 16 -8.57 -7.98 12.03
N PRO A 17 -7.72 -8.40 11.08
CA PRO A 17 -7.13 -7.46 10.13
C PRO A 17 -8.22 -6.61 9.48
N ALA A 18 -7.98 -5.31 9.38
CA ALA A 18 -8.99 -4.39 8.90
C ALA A 18 -9.35 -4.72 7.45
N GLY A 19 -8.35 -4.82 6.57
CA GLY A 19 -8.51 -5.06 5.13
C GLY A 19 -9.68 -4.27 4.56
N ARG A 20 -10.54 -4.91 3.77
CA ARG A 20 -11.78 -4.28 3.26
C ARG A 20 -12.81 -3.87 4.32
N ASN A 21 -12.73 -4.40 5.54
CA ASN A 21 -13.69 -4.07 6.60
C ASN A 21 -13.34 -2.77 7.34
N LEU A 22 -12.24 -2.09 6.97
CA LEU A 22 -11.82 -0.84 7.59
C LEU A 22 -12.90 0.24 7.45
N ALA A 23 -13.09 1.04 8.51
CA ALA A 23 -13.92 2.23 8.44
C ALA A 23 -13.18 3.34 7.68
N VAL A 24 -13.74 3.75 6.55
CA VAL A 24 -13.20 4.79 5.66
C VAL A 24 -13.84 6.13 5.98
N PHE A 25 -13.04 7.18 6.01
CA PHE A 25 -13.47 8.55 6.26
C PHE A 25 -13.08 9.48 5.10
N PRO A 26 -13.79 10.62 4.93
CA PRO A 26 -13.57 11.51 3.79
C PRO A 26 -12.19 12.18 3.69
N ASP A 27 -11.51 12.32 4.83
CA ASP A 27 -10.18 12.92 5.00
C ASP A 27 -9.05 11.88 4.98
N ASP A 28 -9.35 10.61 4.73
CA ASP A 28 -8.32 9.59 4.57
C ASP A 28 -7.58 9.75 3.25
N THR A 29 -6.28 9.47 3.29
CA THR A 29 -5.45 9.23 2.11
C THR A 29 -4.97 7.79 2.10
N PHE A 30 -5.11 7.12 0.96
CA PHE A 30 -4.67 5.74 0.79
C PHE A 30 -3.44 5.68 -0.11
N ILE A 31 -2.40 5.00 0.35
CA ILE A 31 -1.30 4.54 -0.49
C ILE A 31 -1.64 3.12 -0.90
N VAL A 32 -1.94 2.94 -2.18
CA VAL A 32 -2.41 1.67 -2.71
C VAL A 32 -1.39 1.14 -3.69
N SER A 33 -1.08 -0.14 -3.61
CA SER A 33 -0.36 -0.81 -4.70
C SER A 33 -0.44 -2.32 -4.57
N TYR A 34 -0.24 -3.01 -5.67
CA TYR A 34 -0.02 -4.46 -5.62
C TYR A 34 1.26 -4.78 -4.80
N PRO A 35 1.31 -5.90 -4.06
CA PRO A 35 2.50 -6.31 -3.32
C PRO A 35 3.79 -6.22 -4.15
N HIS A 36 4.91 -5.86 -3.51
CA HIS A 36 6.22 -5.70 -4.17
C HIS A 36 6.38 -4.53 -5.16
N SER A 37 5.39 -3.62 -5.24
CA SER A 37 5.45 -2.43 -6.11
C SER A 37 6.10 -1.18 -5.48
N GLY A 38 6.88 -1.32 -4.38
CA GLY A 38 7.57 -0.19 -3.76
C GLY A 38 6.89 0.44 -2.53
N ASN A 39 5.98 -0.30 -1.88
CA ASN A 39 5.26 0.13 -0.67
C ASN A 39 6.17 0.63 0.45
N THR A 40 7.19 -0.16 0.82
CA THR A 40 8.07 0.17 1.94
C THR A 40 8.72 1.52 1.73
N TRP A 41 9.30 1.77 0.56
CA TRP A 41 9.97 3.04 0.30
C TRP A 41 9.00 4.21 0.31
N THR A 42 7.86 4.08 -0.37
CA THR A 42 6.80 5.11 -0.40
C THR A 42 6.28 5.45 1.00
N ARG A 43 6.10 4.44 1.87
CA ARG A 43 5.68 4.62 3.27
C ARG A 43 6.71 5.38 4.11
N PHE A 44 7.99 5.34 3.78
CA PHE A 44 9.02 6.12 4.48
C PHE A 44 9.19 7.52 3.88
N LEU A 45 9.04 7.68 2.57
CA LEU A 45 9.15 8.99 1.93
C LEU A 45 8.02 9.94 2.36
N LEU A 46 6.77 9.46 2.33
CA LEU A 46 5.60 10.27 2.60
C LEU A 46 5.62 10.92 4.00
N PRO A 47 5.81 10.19 5.12
CA PRO A 47 5.79 10.81 6.44
C PRO A 47 6.97 11.74 6.69
N ASN A 48 8.13 11.46 6.11
CA ASN A 48 9.27 12.38 6.17
C ASN A 48 8.95 13.72 5.47
N LEU A 49 8.15 13.67 4.40
CA LEU A 49 7.66 14.86 3.70
C LEU A 49 6.57 15.60 4.50
N LEU A 50 5.66 14.85 5.13
CA LEU A 50 4.50 15.41 5.87
C LEU A 50 4.84 15.89 7.28
N HIS A 51 5.80 15.25 7.94
CA HIS A 51 6.14 15.43 9.34
C HIS A 51 7.66 15.50 9.55
N PRO A 52 8.35 16.53 9.02
CA PRO A 52 9.82 16.61 9.09
C PRO A 52 10.39 16.63 10.52
N ALA A 53 9.59 17.04 11.50
CA ALA A 53 9.99 17.04 12.91
C ALA A 53 10.09 15.63 13.51
N GLU A 54 9.47 14.62 12.89
CA GLU A 54 9.50 13.24 13.35
C GLU A 54 9.84 12.29 12.18
N PRO A 55 11.11 11.91 12.01
CA PRO A 55 11.51 11.03 10.92
C PRO A 55 10.82 9.66 10.94
N ALA A 56 10.52 9.14 9.76
CA ALA A 56 9.99 7.80 9.60
C ALA A 56 11.07 6.74 9.89
N THR A 57 10.77 5.82 10.79
CA THR A 57 11.62 4.71 11.21
C THR A 57 10.80 3.42 11.26
N PHE A 58 11.46 2.26 11.31
CA PHE A 58 10.77 0.99 11.50
C PHE A 58 9.95 0.92 12.81
N LEU A 59 10.25 1.77 13.81
CA LEU A 59 9.56 1.77 15.10
C LEU A 59 8.25 2.57 15.07
N ASN A 60 8.14 3.59 14.22
CA ASN A 60 6.96 4.46 14.15
C ASN A 60 6.18 4.36 12.83
N ILE A 61 6.67 3.63 11.82
CA ILE A 61 6.02 3.56 10.50
C ILE A 61 4.58 3.04 10.55
N GLU A 62 4.27 2.06 11.41
CA GLU A 62 2.91 1.55 11.58
C GLU A 62 1.98 2.56 12.24
N ARG A 63 2.53 3.51 13.02
CA ARG A 63 1.77 4.61 13.62
C ARG A 63 1.54 5.75 12.62
N MET A 64 2.55 6.08 11.82
CA MET A 64 2.49 7.17 10.85
C MET A 64 1.66 6.80 9.61
N VAL A 65 1.90 5.59 9.08
CA VAL A 65 1.24 5.07 7.89
C VAL A 65 0.88 3.61 8.14
N PRO A 66 -0.19 3.31 8.88
CA PRO A 66 -0.57 1.93 9.20
C PRO A 66 -0.89 1.10 7.95
N ASP A 67 -0.62 -0.19 8.06
CA ASP A 67 -1.01 -1.19 7.07
C ASP A 67 -2.42 -1.73 7.34
N ALA A 68 -3.35 -1.55 6.40
CA ALA A 68 -4.72 -2.06 6.54
C ALA A 68 -4.78 -3.59 6.69
N GLU A 69 -3.82 -4.31 6.12
CA GLU A 69 -3.76 -5.77 6.21
C GLU A 69 -3.04 -6.27 7.49
N ALA A 70 -2.26 -5.42 8.16
CA ALA A 70 -1.58 -5.78 9.41
C ALA A 70 -2.29 -5.26 10.68
N GLN A 71 -3.03 -4.15 10.56
CA GLN A 71 -3.69 -3.51 11.69
C GLN A 71 -5.15 -3.93 11.84
N SER A 72 -5.63 -3.91 13.08
CA SER A 72 -7.04 -4.20 13.35
C SER A 72 -7.96 -3.04 12.97
N ASN A 73 -9.22 -3.35 12.66
CA ASN A 73 -10.21 -2.31 12.40
C ASN A 73 -10.39 -1.40 13.61
N ARG A 74 -10.32 -1.96 14.82
CA ARG A 74 -10.36 -1.20 16.08
C ARG A 74 -9.17 -0.24 16.20
N TYR A 75 -7.96 -0.67 15.87
CA TYR A 75 -6.78 0.21 15.88
C TYR A 75 -6.97 1.38 14.92
N LEU A 76 -7.27 1.10 13.65
CA LEU A 76 -7.43 2.14 12.62
C LEU A 76 -8.53 3.15 12.96
N LYS A 77 -9.63 2.71 13.59
CA LYS A 77 -10.70 3.61 14.03
C LYS A 77 -10.29 4.63 15.10
N ASN A 78 -9.25 4.33 15.88
CA ASN A 78 -8.87 5.12 17.07
C ASN A 78 -7.61 5.96 16.89
N ILE A 79 -6.88 5.84 15.77
CA ILE A 79 -5.72 6.70 15.51
C ILE A 79 -6.12 8.13 15.14
N SER A 80 -5.20 9.07 15.33
CA SER A 80 -5.40 10.48 15.00
C SER A 80 -5.68 10.72 13.52
N ARG A 81 -6.45 11.76 13.23
CA ARG A 81 -6.83 12.16 11.87
C ARG A 81 -6.18 13.50 11.48
N PRO A 82 -5.92 13.77 10.18
CA PRO A 82 -6.17 12.89 9.03
C PRO A 82 -5.23 11.67 9.00
N ARG A 83 -5.66 10.58 8.35
CA ARG A 83 -4.91 9.31 8.30
C ARG A 83 -4.31 9.10 6.91
N VAL A 84 -3.09 8.61 6.85
CA VAL A 84 -2.49 8.04 5.63
C VAL A 84 -2.39 6.53 5.83
N ILE A 85 -3.07 5.74 5.03
CA ILE A 85 -3.20 4.28 5.23
C ILE A 85 -2.62 3.55 4.02
N LYS A 86 -1.78 2.55 4.24
CA LYS A 86 -1.32 1.66 3.17
C LYS A 86 -2.28 0.47 3.02
N THR A 87 -2.51 0.02 1.78
CA THR A 87 -3.27 -1.20 1.48
C THR A 87 -2.86 -1.83 0.13
N HIS A 88 -3.09 -3.13 -0.02
CA HIS A 88 -2.92 -3.87 -1.27
C HIS A 88 -4.24 -4.16 -2.01
N GLU A 89 -5.36 -3.70 -1.46
CA GLU A 89 -6.69 -3.99 -1.96
C GLU A 89 -6.90 -3.52 -3.41
N TYR A 90 -7.66 -4.30 -4.17
CA TYR A 90 -8.25 -3.86 -5.44
C TYR A 90 -9.24 -2.73 -5.20
N PHE A 91 -9.69 -2.08 -6.29
CA PHE A 91 -10.51 -0.88 -6.27
C PHE A 91 -11.60 -0.90 -5.17
N ASP A 92 -11.63 0.19 -4.41
CA ASP A 92 -12.68 0.46 -3.43
C ASP A 92 -13.19 1.88 -3.60
N HIS A 93 -14.46 2.00 -4.00
CA HIS A 93 -15.11 3.29 -4.27
C HIS A 93 -15.17 4.20 -3.04
N ARG A 94 -14.99 3.66 -1.83
CA ARG A 94 -14.97 4.45 -0.59
C ARG A 94 -13.71 5.29 -0.48
N TYR A 95 -12.59 4.85 -1.07
CA TYR A 95 -11.29 5.52 -0.95
C TYR A 95 -11.28 6.79 -1.80
N GLN A 96 -11.37 7.95 -1.14
CA GLN A 96 -11.53 9.23 -1.82
C GLN A 96 -10.21 9.79 -2.36
N ASN A 97 -9.16 9.86 -1.52
CA ASN A 97 -7.83 10.29 -1.92
C ASN A 97 -6.91 9.08 -2.03
N VAL A 98 -6.41 8.82 -3.23
CA VAL A 98 -5.60 7.63 -3.51
C VAL A 98 -4.32 8.01 -4.24
N ILE A 99 -3.20 7.59 -3.66
CA ILE A 99 -1.90 7.55 -4.32
C ILE A 99 -1.67 6.08 -4.68
N TYR A 100 -1.85 5.74 -5.97
CA TYR A 100 -1.59 4.40 -6.47
C TYR A 100 -0.16 4.29 -6.97
N VAL A 101 0.63 3.36 -6.42
CA VAL A 101 1.98 3.07 -6.89
C VAL A 101 1.93 1.85 -7.80
N VAL A 102 2.31 2.03 -9.06
CA VAL A 102 2.45 0.93 -10.02
C VAL A 102 3.93 0.66 -10.30
N ARG A 103 4.27 -0.60 -10.53
CA ARG A 103 5.61 -1.05 -10.89
C ARG A 103 5.53 -2.06 -12.01
N ASP A 104 6.59 -2.15 -12.82
CA ASP A 104 6.70 -3.18 -13.86
C ASP A 104 6.47 -4.60 -13.28
N PRO A 105 5.52 -5.37 -13.84
CA PRO A 105 5.18 -6.69 -13.32
C PRO A 105 6.37 -7.68 -13.37
N ARG A 106 7.34 -7.48 -14.27
CA ARG A 106 8.55 -8.30 -14.38
C ARG A 106 9.46 -8.13 -13.18
N ASP A 107 9.56 -6.91 -12.66
CA ASP A 107 10.32 -6.64 -11.44
C ASP A 107 9.55 -7.04 -10.18
N VAL A 108 8.22 -6.87 -10.20
CA VAL A 108 7.33 -7.31 -9.13
C VAL A 108 7.47 -8.81 -8.90
N VAL A 109 7.38 -9.63 -9.95
CA VAL A 109 7.43 -11.10 -9.82
C VAL A 109 8.78 -11.59 -9.28
N VAL A 110 9.90 -10.98 -9.71
CA VAL A 110 11.23 -11.31 -9.20
C VAL A 110 11.36 -10.95 -7.72
N SER A 111 10.92 -9.75 -7.33
CA SER A 111 10.91 -9.34 -5.92
C SER A 111 10.04 -10.25 -5.05
N TYR A 112 8.87 -10.64 -5.57
CA TYR A 112 7.95 -11.51 -4.87
C TYR A 112 8.52 -12.93 -4.71
N TYR A 113 9.14 -13.49 -5.75
CA TYR A 113 9.81 -14.79 -5.68
C TYR A 113 10.85 -14.86 -4.56
N HIS A 114 11.75 -13.86 -4.49
CA HIS A 114 12.76 -13.81 -3.42
C HIS A 114 12.15 -13.62 -2.04
N PHE A 115 11.05 -12.87 -1.92
CA PHE A 115 10.32 -12.74 -0.67
C PHE A 115 9.69 -14.08 -0.24
N GLN A 116 8.99 -14.78 -1.14
CA GLN A 116 8.36 -16.05 -0.82
C GLN A 116 9.38 -17.10 -0.38
N ARG A 117 10.57 -17.11 -0.98
CA ARG A 117 11.69 -17.96 -0.54
C ARG A 117 12.23 -17.56 0.83
N LYS A 118 12.45 -16.27 1.07
CA LYS A 118 12.99 -15.76 2.35
C LYS A 118 12.11 -16.13 3.55
N TYR A 119 10.80 -16.24 3.35
CA TYR A 119 9.83 -16.60 4.40
C TYR A 119 9.37 -18.06 4.30
N ASP A 120 10.10 -18.91 3.56
CA ASP A 120 9.82 -20.34 3.41
C ASP A 120 8.40 -20.67 2.92
N HIS A 121 7.76 -19.75 2.20
CA HIS A 121 6.45 -19.97 1.57
C HIS A 121 6.56 -20.82 0.29
N VAL A 122 7.73 -20.82 -0.34
CA VAL A 122 8.07 -21.74 -1.43
C VAL A 122 9.45 -22.36 -1.16
N PRO A 123 9.71 -23.58 -1.63
CA PRO A 123 11.01 -24.23 -1.47
C PRO A 123 12.15 -23.42 -2.08
N ASP A 124 13.34 -23.54 -1.51
CA ASP A 124 14.53 -22.84 -2.00
C ASP A 124 14.94 -23.21 -3.43
N ASN A 125 14.62 -24.43 -3.84
CA ASN A 125 14.85 -24.95 -5.19
C ASN A 125 13.65 -24.74 -6.14
N TYR A 126 12.63 -23.96 -5.74
CA TYR A 126 11.47 -23.68 -6.59
C TYR A 126 11.89 -22.91 -7.84
N PRO A 127 11.66 -23.42 -9.08
CA PRO A 127 12.11 -22.74 -10.27
C PRO A 127 11.42 -21.38 -10.48
N LEU A 128 12.19 -20.33 -10.77
CA LEU A 128 11.65 -19.00 -11.06
C LEU A 128 10.64 -19.03 -12.22
N GLN A 129 10.89 -19.84 -13.26
CA GLN A 129 9.97 -19.97 -14.39
C GLN A 129 8.59 -20.49 -13.96
N SER A 130 8.54 -21.49 -13.09
CA SER A 130 7.28 -22.00 -12.51
C SER A 130 6.60 -20.92 -11.68
N PHE A 131 7.36 -20.20 -10.86
CA PHE A 131 6.82 -19.09 -10.07
C PHE A 131 6.21 -17.98 -10.93
N VAL A 132 6.82 -17.65 -12.07
CA VAL A 132 6.26 -16.67 -13.01
C VAL A 132 4.92 -17.17 -13.57
N GLN A 133 4.79 -18.46 -13.87
CA GLN A 133 3.51 -19.03 -14.33
C GLN A 133 2.43 -18.93 -13.25
N ASP A 134 2.77 -19.24 -11.99
CA ASP A 134 1.86 -19.13 -10.85
C ASP A 134 1.46 -17.68 -10.58
N PHE A 135 2.40 -16.74 -10.74
CA PHE A 135 2.16 -15.31 -10.61
C PHE A 135 1.16 -14.81 -11.67
N VAL A 136 1.37 -15.18 -12.93
CA VAL A 136 0.49 -14.79 -14.04
C VAL A 136 -0.90 -15.41 -13.89
N SER A 137 -0.99 -16.65 -13.40
CA SER A 137 -2.27 -17.34 -13.16
C SER A 137 -3.01 -16.87 -11.90
N GLY A 138 -2.36 -16.05 -11.05
CA GLY A 138 -2.92 -15.57 -9.79
C GLY A 138 -2.85 -16.56 -8.63
N SER A 139 -2.12 -17.68 -8.79
CA SER A 139 -2.03 -18.74 -7.77
C SER A 139 -1.21 -18.36 -6.54
N VAL A 140 -0.42 -17.28 -6.62
CA VAL A 140 0.44 -16.79 -5.52
C VAL A 140 -0.16 -15.61 -4.75
N SER A 141 -1.27 -15.01 -5.22
CA SER A 141 -1.78 -13.71 -4.73
C SER A 141 -3.29 -13.71 -4.46
N ASN A 142 -3.77 -14.79 -3.84
CA ASN A 142 -5.20 -15.09 -3.70
C ASN A 142 -6.05 -13.98 -3.05
N ASN A 143 -5.44 -13.11 -2.22
CA ASN A 143 -6.17 -12.08 -1.47
C ASN A 143 -6.40 -10.78 -2.26
N TRP A 144 -5.62 -10.50 -3.32
CA TRP A 144 -5.62 -9.19 -3.98
C TRP A 144 -5.85 -9.25 -5.50
N GLY A 145 -6.20 -10.43 -6.01
CA GLY A 145 -6.30 -10.72 -7.44
C GLY A 145 -4.92 -10.89 -8.08
N THR A 146 -4.90 -11.10 -9.40
CA THR A 146 -3.68 -10.99 -10.19
C THR A 146 -3.18 -9.54 -10.21
N TRP A 147 -1.90 -9.34 -10.55
CA TRP A 147 -1.36 -7.99 -10.76
C TRP A 147 -2.20 -7.20 -11.78
N ALA A 148 -2.61 -7.85 -12.88
CA ALA A 148 -3.37 -7.20 -13.94
C ALA A 148 -4.78 -6.81 -13.49
N GLU A 149 -5.48 -7.68 -12.74
CA GLU A 149 -6.79 -7.35 -12.18
C GLU A 149 -6.72 -6.22 -11.16
N ASN A 150 -5.72 -6.26 -10.26
CA ASN A 150 -5.54 -5.23 -9.24
C ASN A 150 -5.27 -3.86 -9.87
N VAL A 151 -4.22 -3.77 -10.69
CA VAL A 151 -3.84 -2.53 -11.38
C VAL A 151 -4.95 -2.05 -12.30
N GLY A 152 -5.54 -2.96 -13.09
CA GLY A 152 -6.62 -2.65 -14.01
C GLY A 152 -7.87 -2.12 -13.30
N SER A 153 -8.22 -2.66 -12.13
CA SER A 153 -9.38 -2.19 -11.35
C SER A 153 -9.24 -0.73 -10.94
N TRP A 154 -8.04 -0.30 -10.54
CA TRP A 154 -7.78 1.07 -10.10
C TRP A 154 -7.66 2.03 -11.29
N ILE A 155 -6.86 1.68 -12.29
CA ILE A 155 -6.66 2.52 -13.48
C ILE A 155 -7.99 2.69 -14.22
N GLY A 156 -8.71 1.60 -14.48
CA GLY A 156 -9.98 1.65 -15.21
C GLY A 156 -11.07 2.46 -14.50
N ALA A 157 -11.04 2.54 -13.16
CA ALA A 157 -12.04 3.26 -12.38
C ALA A 157 -11.67 4.72 -12.09
N ARG A 158 -10.38 5.06 -12.00
CA ARG A 158 -9.92 6.32 -11.38
C ARG A 158 -8.84 7.07 -12.15
N LEU A 159 -8.26 6.52 -13.22
CA LEU A 159 -7.30 7.26 -14.02
C LEU A 159 -7.93 8.57 -14.51
N ASP A 160 -7.16 9.66 -14.45
CA ASP A 160 -7.58 11.02 -14.81
C ASP A 160 -8.76 11.58 -14.00
N THR A 161 -9.14 10.94 -12.88
CA THR A 161 -10.14 11.49 -11.96
C THR A 161 -9.49 12.35 -10.88
N PRO A 162 -10.18 13.40 -10.38
CA PRO A 162 -9.71 14.14 -9.22
C PRO A 162 -9.53 13.20 -8.01
N ARG A 163 -8.51 13.49 -7.18
CA ARG A 163 -8.16 12.70 -5.98
C ARG A 163 -7.65 11.27 -6.28
N PHE A 164 -7.11 11.05 -7.48
CA PHE A 164 -6.29 9.88 -7.80
C PHE A 164 -4.95 10.31 -8.39
N LEU A 165 -3.85 9.90 -7.76
CA LEU A 165 -2.49 10.11 -8.25
C LEU A 165 -1.87 8.76 -8.60
N LEU A 166 -1.50 8.59 -9.87
CA LEU A 166 -0.71 7.44 -10.32
C LEU A 166 0.79 7.79 -10.23
N LEU A 167 1.52 7.03 -9.43
CA LEU A 167 2.98 7.07 -9.33
C LEU A 167 3.56 5.80 -9.93
N ARG A 168 4.56 5.96 -10.80
CA ARG A 168 5.35 4.82 -11.29
C ARG A 168 6.58 4.68 -10.42
N TYR A 169 6.83 3.48 -9.92
CA TYR A 169 7.98 3.20 -9.06
C TYR A 169 9.30 3.59 -9.73
N GLU A 170 9.43 3.35 -11.03
CA GLU A 170 10.63 3.66 -11.81
C GLU A 170 10.87 5.17 -11.92
N ASP A 171 9.80 5.96 -12.03
CA ASP A 171 9.88 7.43 -12.05
C ASP A 171 10.24 7.95 -10.64
N LEU A 172 9.68 7.34 -9.59
CA LEU A 172 10.01 7.68 -8.20
C LEU A 172 11.49 7.38 -7.88
N VAL A 173 12.06 6.30 -8.43
CA VAL A 173 13.49 5.98 -8.28
C VAL A 173 14.38 6.93 -9.08
N SER A 174 14.01 7.23 -10.33
CA SER A 174 14.86 8.03 -11.22
C SER A 174 14.81 9.53 -10.91
N GLN A 175 13.67 10.05 -10.47
CA GLN A 175 13.41 11.46 -10.23
C GLN A 175 12.58 11.66 -8.94
N PRO A 176 13.11 11.25 -7.78
CA PRO A 176 12.37 11.28 -6.51
C PRO A 176 11.84 12.66 -6.19
N SER A 177 12.66 13.71 -6.36
CA SER A 177 12.26 15.09 -6.09
C SER A 177 11.03 15.53 -6.88
N THR A 178 10.97 15.18 -8.18
CA THR A 178 9.85 15.52 -9.07
C THR A 178 8.58 14.78 -8.66
N GLU A 179 8.70 13.48 -8.39
CA GLU A 179 7.54 12.67 -8.01
C GLU A 179 7.02 13.02 -6.62
N LEU A 180 7.89 13.38 -5.67
CA LEU A 180 7.50 13.89 -4.37
C LEU A 180 6.84 15.27 -4.45
N GLN A 181 7.26 16.13 -5.37
CA GLN A 181 6.57 17.39 -5.64
C GLN A 181 5.13 17.13 -6.13
N ARG A 182 4.92 16.18 -7.06
CA ARG A 182 3.58 15.78 -7.51
C ARG A 182 2.71 15.27 -6.37
N VAL A 183 3.30 14.57 -5.41
CA VAL A 183 2.63 14.12 -4.18
C VAL A 183 2.23 15.31 -3.29
N CYS A 184 3.13 16.29 -3.08
CA CYS A 184 2.80 17.52 -2.35
C CYS A 184 1.62 18.26 -2.99
N ASP A 185 1.66 18.44 -4.32
CA ASP A 185 0.62 19.12 -5.07
C ASP A 185 -0.72 18.40 -4.94
N PHE A 186 -0.70 17.06 -5.05
CA PHE A 186 -1.87 16.21 -4.88
C PHE A 186 -2.50 16.33 -3.49
N LEU A 187 -1.67 16.35 -2.44
CA LEU A 187 -2.13 16.48 -1.06
C LEU A 187 -2.43 17.93 -0.65
N SER A 188 -2.19 18.90 -1.54
CA SER A 188 -2.31 20.34 -1.26
C SER A 188 -1.45 20.78 -0.06
N ILE A 189 -0.22 20.28 0.01
CA ILE A 189 0.74 20.58 1.08
C ILE A 189 1.88 21.39 0.50
N ALA A 190 2.28 22.45 1.22
CA ALA A 190 3.43 23.25 0.80
C ALA A 190 4.67 22.35 0.76
N PRO A 191 5.36 22.23 -0.40
CA PRO A 191 6.60 21.47 -0.47
C PRO A 191 7.61 22.12 0.47
N VAL A 192 8.32 21.31 1.26
CA VAL A 192 9.47 21.77 2.04
C VAL A 192 10.70 21.57 1.16
N PRO A 193 11.23 22.61 0.49
CA PRO A 193 12.21 22.42 -0.59
C PRO A 193 13.50 21.75 -0.13
N SER A 194 13.86 21.90 1.15
CA SER A 194 15.03 21.28 1.75
C SER A 194 14.93 19.76 1.90
N LEU A 195 13.72 19.18 1.98
CA LEU A 195 13.51 17.72 2.11
C LEU A 195 13.46 17.02 0.75
N ILE A 196 12.89 17.69 -0.24
CA ILE A 196 12.80 17.20 -1.63
C ILE A 196 14.20 17.06 -2.25
N ALA A 197 15.16 17.88 -1.83
CA ALA A 197 16.54 17.86 -2.32
C ALA A 197 17.47 16.87 -1.57
N GLN A 198 16.99 16.26 -0.47
CA GLN A 198 17.76 15.34 0.39
C GLN A 198 17.34 13.87 0.23
N THR A 199 16.38 13.60 -0.66
CA THR A 199 15.85 12.26 -0.98
C THR A 199 16.40 11.77 -2.31
#